data_AF-A0A2M8QCY9-F1
#
_entry.id   AF-A0A2M8QCY9-F1
#
_cell.length_a   1.000
_cell.length_b   1.000
_cell.length_c   1.000
_cell.angle_alpha   90.00
_cell.angle_beta   90.00
_cell.angle_gamma   90.00
#
_symmetry.space_group_name_H-M   'P 1'
#
loop_
_entity.id
_entity.type
_entity.pdbx_description
1 polymer ?
#
loop_
_entity_poly.entity_id
_entity_poly.type
_entity_poly.pdbx_seq_one_letter_code
_entity_poly.pdbx_strand_id
1 'polypeptide(L)'
;MPKKTALITGITGQDGSYLAEFLLEQGYRVVGMVRRTSTINFDRIKHIQERIDIVQGDLLDQSSLMEIIREYQPDEVYNLAAQSFVPTSFSQPVLTGEFTALGVTRLLEAIRHIKPDARFYQASSSEMFGKVVEVPQRETTPFHPRSPYGVAKVYGHWITVNYRESYGLFACSGILFNHESPRRGLEFVTHKVTHAAARIKLGLQRELRLGNLDARRDWGYAGDYVRGMWMMLQHDQPDDYVLATGETHSVRELCEVAFGYLGLNWEDYVVVDPKYYRPAEVDLLIGDASKAGRVLGWEPQVSFEQLVHMMVDADLQSLHNNKG
;
A
#
# COMPACT_ATOMS: atom_id res chain seq x y z
N MET A 1 -29.56 -2.80 -10.65
CA MET A 1 -29.04 -3.89 -9.79
C MET A 1 -28.85 -3.34 -8.39
N PRO A 2 -28.97 -4.16 -7.33
CA PRO A 2 -28.65 -3.70 -5.97
C PRO A 2 -27.21 -3.18 -5.90
N LYS A 3 -27.00 -2.15 -5.08
CA LYS A 3 -25.71 -1.48 -4.91
C LYS A 3 -24.74 -2.42 -4.18
N LYS A 4 -23.64 -2.83 -4.83
CA LYS A 4 -22.60 -3.67 -4.16
C LYS A 4 -22.03 -2.95 -2.95
N THR A 5 -21.74 -3.67 -1.88
CA THR A 5 -21.13 -3.14 -0.66
C THR A 5 -19.68 -3.60 -0.54
N ALA A 6 -18.75 -2.66 -0.35
CA ALA A 6 -17.34 -2.96 -0.13
C ALA A 6 -16.90 -2.56 1.28
N LEU A 7 -16.25 -3.47 2.00
CA LEU A 7 -15.57 -3.19 3.26
C LEU A 7 -14.07 -2.98 3.01
N ILE A 8 -13.53 -1.84 3.46
CA ILE A 8 -12.10 -1.52 3.36
C ILE A 8 -11.52 -1.43 4.77
N THR A 9 -10.60 -2.32 5.12
CA THR A 9 -9.77 -2.13 6.31
C THR A 9 -8.62 -1.19 5.97
N GLY A 10 -8.25 -0.29 6.90
CA GLY A 10 -7.16 0.66 6.65
C GLY A 10 -7.56 1.78 5.69
N ILE A 11 -8.84 2.16 5.67
CA ILE A 11 -9.40 3.19 4.78
C ILE A 11 -8.71 4.56 4.91
N THR A 12 -8.14 4.87 6.08
CA THR A 12 -7.42 6.12 6.34
C THR A 12 -5.98 6.13 5.81
N GLY A 13 -5.50 5.01 5.26
CA GLY A 13 -4.21 4.90 4.58
C GLY A 13 -4.24 5.51 3.17
N GLN A 14 -3.08 5.50 2.50
CA GLN A 14 -2.95 5.92 1.10
C GLN A 14 -3.92 5.14 0.21
N ASP A 15 -3.76 3.83 0.14
CA ASP A 15 -4.48 3.00 -0.83
C ASP A 15 -5.96 2.91 -0.48
N GLY A 16 -6.28 2.83 0.81
CA GLY A 16 -7.66 2.87 1.28
C GLY A 16 -8.41 4.13 0.84
N SER A 17 -7.76 5.29 0.85
CA SER A 17 -8.37 6.52 0.38
C SER A 17 -8.64 6.54 -1.13
N TYR A 18 -7.67 6.09 -1.95
CA TYR A 18 -7.85 6.02 -3.41
C TYR A 18 -8.85 4.94 -3.80
N LEU A 19 -8.82 3.78 -3.16
CA LEU A 19 -9.77 2.70 -3.41
C LEU A 19 -11.20 3.12 -3.04
N ALA A 20 -11.38 3.83 -1.93
CA ALA A 20 -12.70 4.32 -1.54
C ALA A 20 -13.28 5.29 -2.58
N GLU A 21 -12.48 6.23 -3.11
CA GLU A 21 -12.91 7.11 -4.20
C GLU A 21 -13.30 6.31 -5.44
N PHE A 22 -12.41 5.41 -5.87
CA PHE A 22 -12.62 4.59 -7.05
C PHE A 22 -13.90 3.75 -6.94
N LEU A 23 -14.13 3.08 -5.81
CA LEU A 23 -15.32 2.26 -5.60
C LEU A 23 -16.60 3.10 -5.53
N LEU A 24 -16.57 4.30 -4.95
CA LEU A 24 -17.71 5.22 -4.99
C LEU A 24 -18.06 5.62 -6.43
N GLU A 25 -17.07 5.85 -7.28
CA GLU A 25 -17.26 6.14 -8.71
C GLU A 25 -17.82 4.94 -9.48
N GLN A 26 -17.45 3.71 -9.08
CA GLN A 26 -18.06 2.47 -9.58
C GLN A 26 -19.47 2.22 -9.01
N GLY A 27 -19.99 3.12 -8.16
CA GLY A 27 -21.33 3.03 -7.61
C GLY A 27 -21.45 2.11 -6.39
N TYR A 28 -20.37 1.73 -5.71
CA TYR A 28 -20.41 0.91 -4.49
C TYR A 28 -20.90 1.70 -3.29
N ARG A 29 -21.47 0.99 -2.31
CA ARG A 29 -21.56 1.45 -0.92
C ARG A 29 -20.24 1.10 -0.26
N VAL A 30 -19.51 2.11 0.23
CA VAL A 30 -18.19 1.90 0.83
C VAL A 30 -18.28 2.00 2.34
N VAL A 31 -17.83 0.95 3.02
CA VAL A 31 -17.72 0.85 4.48
C VAL A 31 -16.25 0.85 4.84
N GLY A 32 -15.82 1.83 5.62
CA GLY A 32 -14.45 2.03 6.04
C GLY A 32 -14.22 1.68 7.50
N MET A 33 -13.39 0.67 7.76
CA MET A 33 -13.02 0.31 9.13
C MET A 33 -11.87 1.19 9.62
N VAL A 34 -12.07 1.83 10.77
CA VAL A 34 -11.05 2.60 11.49
C VAL A 34 -10.88 2.09 12.91
N ARG A 35 -9.63 2.14 13.40
CA ARG A 35 -9.32 1.80 14.78
C ARG A 35 -9.81 2.88 15.73
N ARG A 36 -10.20 2.48 16.93
CA ARG A 36 -10.47 3.43 18.02
C ARG A 36 -9.16 4.00 18.54
N THR A 37 -8.91 5.28 18.27
CA THR A 37 -7.78 6.03 18.83
C THR A 37 -8.27 7.32 19.46
N SER A 38 -7.49 7.90 20.37
CA SER A 38 -7.82 9.20 21.01
C SER A 38 -7.90 10.34 20.00
N THR A 39 -7.21 10.21 18.86
CA THR A 39 -7.28 11.12 17.72
C THR A 39 -7.35 10.27 16.46
N ILE A 40 -8.36 10.49 15.62
CA ILE A 40 -8.48 9.84 14.32
C ILE A 40 -8.19 10.89 13.26
N ASN A 41 -7.19 10.62 12.42
CA ASN A 41 -6.87 11.47 11.28
C ASN A 41 -7.66 10.96 10.06
N PHE A 42 -8.55 11.82 9.54
CA PHE A 42 -9.35 11.56 8.35
C PHE A 42 -8.89 12.40 7.14
N ASP A 43 -7.74 13.06 7.19
CA ASP A 43 -7.30 14.04 6.19
C ASP A 43 -7.35 13.48 4.76
N ARG A 44 -6.95 12.21 4.58
CA ARG A 44 -6.94 11.54 3.28
C ARG A 44 -8.33 11.21 2.72
N ILE A 45 -9.36 11.18 3.56
CA ILE A 45 -10.73 10.80 3.18
C ILE A 45 -11.76 11.89 3.52
N LYS A 46 -11.32 13.06 4.00
CA LYS A 46 -12.18 14.13 4.49
C LYS A 46 -13.19 14.58 3.44
N HIS A 47 -12.76 14.69 2.18
CA HIS A 47 -13.58 15.11 1.04
C HIS A 47 -14.59 14.04 0.57
N ILE A 48 -14.48 12.80 1.04
CA ILE A 48 -15.43 11.72 0.73
C ILE A 48 -16.19 11.21 1.97
N GLN A 49 -15.93 11.78 3.15
CA GLN A 49 -16.40 11.25 4.43
C GLN A 49 -17.94 11.14 4.52
N GLU A 50 -18.67 12.08 3.92
CA GLU A 50 -20.15 12.05 3.89
C GLU A 50 -20.73 10.99 2.94
N ARG A 51 -19.89 10.38 2.10
CA ARG A 51 -20.28 9.37 1.10
C ARG A 51 -19.93 7.94 1.51
N ILE A 52 -19.29 7.77 2.67
CA ILE A 52 -18.81 6.47 3.17
C ILE A 52 -19.33 6.22 4.59
N ASP A 53 -19.52 4.95 4.93
CA ASP A 53 -19.86 4.53 6.29
C ASP A 53 -18.57 4.27 7.06
N ILE A 54 -18.26 5.09 8.08
CA ILE A 54 -17.08 4.87 8.93
C ILE A 54 -17.49 4.05 10.16
N VAL A 55 -16.85 2.90 10.33
CA VAL A 55 -17.16 1.95 11.41
C VAL A 55 -15.91 1.67 12.26
N GLN A 56 -16.12 1.40 13.55
CA GLN A 56 -15.02 1.11 14.46
C GLN A 56 -14.74 -0.39 14.50
N GLY A 57 -13.49 -0.76 14.26
CA GLY A 57 -13.03 -2.13 14.34
C GLY A 57 -11.52 -2.21 14.40
N ASP A 58 -10.99 -3.34 14.84
CA ASP A 58 -9.56 -3.59 14.94
C ASP A 58 -9.23 -5.01 14.47
N LEU A 59 -8.15 -5.16 13.69
CA LEU A 59 -7.69 -6.47 13.24
C LEU A 59 -7.29 -7.40 14.40
N LEU A 60 -7.08 -6.88 15.60
CA LEU A 60 -6.80 -7.66 16.80
C LEU A 60 -8.06 -8.08 17.56
N ASP A 61 -9.23 -7.51 17.24
CA ASP A 61 -10.50 -7.79 17.89
C ASP A 61 -11.42 -8.58 16.96
N GLN A 62 -11.41 -9.90 17.13
CA GLN A 62 -12.25 -10.84 16.36
C GLN A 62 -13.74 -10.49 16.43
N SER A 63 -14.23 -10.04 17.59
CA SER A 63 -15.66 -9.72 17.77
C SER A 63 -16.05 -8.53 16.90
N SER A 64 -15.20 -7.51 16.85
CA SER A 64 -15.44 -6.33 16.01
C SER A 64 -15.50 -6.68 14.52
N LEU A 65 -14.59 -7.54 14.04
CA LEU A 65 -14.56 -7.96 12.63
C LEU A 65 -15.81 -8.78 12.27
N MET A 66 -16.20 -9.70 13.15
CA MET A 66 -17.41 -10.50 12.97
C MET A 66 -18.67 -9.65 12.94
N GLU A 67 -18.79 -8.66 13.83
CA GLU A 67 -19.96 -7.79 13.87
C GLU A 67 -20.05 -6.91 12.63
N ILE A 68 -18.93 -6.32 12.17
CA ILE A 68 -18.91 -5.53 10.92
C ILE A 68 -19.35 -6.39 9.72
N ILE A 69 -18.83 -7.61 9.57
CA ILE A 69 -19.22 -8.47 8.45
C ILE A 69 -20.70 -8.86 8.56
N ARG A 70 -21.19 -9.15 9.77
CA ARG A 70 -22.59 -9.49 10.02
C ARG A 70 -23.52 -8.33 9.68
N GLU A 71 -23.24 -7.13 10.16
CA GLU A 71 -24.09 -5.95 10.00
C GLU A 71 -24.11 -5.44 8.55
N TYR A 72 -22.94 -5.35 7.91
CA TYR A 72 -22.81 -4.70 6.60
C TYR A 72 -22.91 -5.66 5.41
N GLN A 73 -22.79 -6.97 5.63
CA GLN A 73 -22.89 -8.02 4.60
C GLN A 73 -22.12 -7.67 3.31
N PRO A 74 -20.80 -7.37 3.38
CA PRO A 74 -20.05 -6.89 2.23
C PRO A 74 -19.99 -7.94 1.11
N ASP A 75 -20.13 -7.47 -0.14
CA ASP A 75 -19.89 -8.29 -1.34
C ASP A 75 -18.38 -8.43 -1.60
N GLU A 76 -17.61 -7.39 -1.28
CA GLU A 76 -16.17 -7.33 -1.46
C GLU A 76 -15.48 -6.82 -0.18
N VAL A 77 -14.39 -7.46 0.25
CA VAL A 77 -13.60 -7.07 1.41
C VAL A 77 -12.15 -6.85 0.99
N TYR A 78 -11.65 -5.64 1.19
CA TYR A 78 -10.28 -5.23 0.88
C TYR A 78 -9.48 -5.06 2.17
N ASN A 79 -8.58 -6.00 2.45
CA ASN A 79 -7.76 -5.96 3.64
C ASN A 79 -6.48 -5.15 3.41
N LEU A 80 -6.54 -3.84 3.65
CA LEU A 80 -5.40 -2.93 3.46
C LEU A 80 -4.77 -2.48 4.80
N ALA A 81 -5.41 -2.76 5.94
CA ALA A 81 -4.85 -2.47 7.26
C ALA A 81 -3.62 -3.33 7.55
N ALA A 82 -2.53 -2.69 8.00
CA ALA A 82 -1.31 -3.34 8.44
C ALA A 82 -0.47 -2.40 9.32
N GLN A 83 0.51 -2.95 10.03
CA GLN A 83 1.69 -2.16 10.42
C GLN A 83 2.63 -2.17 9.21
N SER A 84 2.53 -1.14 8.35
CA SER A 84 3.15 -1.14 7.02
C SER A 84 4.55 -0.54 6.95
N PHE A 85 5.08 0.01 8.05
CA PHE A 85 6.39 0.63 8.05
C PHE A 85 7.48 -0.38 8.42
N VAL A 86 8.31 -0.72 7.42
CA VAL A 86 9.36 -1.75 7.54
C VAL A 86 10.32 -1.48 8.71
N PRO A 87 10.87 -0.25 8.91
CA PRO A 87 11.77 0.01 10.04
C PRO A 87 11.11 -0.24 11.41
N THR A 88 9.85 0.15 11.63
CA THR A 88 9.13 -0.14 12.88
C THR A 88 8.93 -1.63 13.10
N SER A 89 8.88 -2.44 12.04
CA SER A 89 8.72 -3.89 12.20
C SER A 89 9.91 -4.55 12.93
N PHE A 90 11.11 -3.99 12.85
CA PHE A 90 12.28 -4.49 13.60
C PHE A 90 12.19 -4.20 15.09
N SER A 91 11.63 -3.04 15.48
CA SER A 91 11.46 -2.68 16.89
C SER A 91 10.18 -3.26 17.51
N GLN A 92 9.17 -3.55 16.69
CA GLN A 92 7.88 -4.10 17.11
C GLN A 92 7.49 -5.35 16.27
N PRO A 93 8.29 -6.42 16.28
CA PRO A 93 8.08 -7.57 15.41
C PRO A 93 6.80 -8.35 15.76
N VAL A 94 6.53 -8.57 17.05
CA VAL A 94 5.33 -9.30 17.51
C VAL A 94 4.06 -8.54 17.14
N LEU A 95 4.02 -7.23 17.41
CA LEU A 95 2.88 -6.39 17.04
C LEU A 95 2.67 -6.37 15.52
N THR A 96 3.76 -6.32 14.75
CA THR A 96 3.68 -6.40 13.28
C THR A 96 3.07 -7.74 12.84
N GLY A 97 3.47 -8.85 13.45
CA GLY A 97 2.88 -10.17 13.20
C GLY A 97 1.40 -10.23 13.57
N GLU A 98 1.00 -9.69 14.72
CA GLU A 98 -0.40 -9.68 15.15
C GLU A 98 -1.32 -8.97 14.15
N PHE A 99 -0.93 -7.79 13.66
CA PHE A 99 -1.72 -7.04 12.67
C PHE A 99 -1.59 -7.60 11.25
N THR A 100 -0.37 -7.82 10.78
CA THR A 100 -0.06 -8.02 9.35
C THR A 100 -0.12 -9.48 8.94
N ALA A 101 0.02 -10.40 9.89
CA ALA A 101 -0.13 -11.84 9.68
C ALA A 101 -1.45 -12.34 10.27
N LEU A 102 -1.56 -12.43 11.60
CA LEU A 102 -2.73 -13.05 12.25
C LEU A 102 -4.03 -12.26 12.06
N GLY A 103 -3.97 -10.94 11.90
CA GLY A 103 -5.11 -10.10 11.53
C GLY A 103 -5.77 -10.52 10.20
N VAL A 104 -4.98 -11.05 9.25
CA VAL A 104 -5.51 -11.60 7.98
C VAL A 104 -6.36 -12.84 8.26
N THR A 105 -5.85 -13.77 9.07
CA THR A 105 -6.58 -14.99 9.48
C THR A 105 -7.88 -14.66 10.19
N ARG A 106 -7.86 -13.69 11.10
CA ARG A 106 -9.05 -13.26 11.85
C ARG A 106 -10.16 -12.76 10.93
N LEU A 107 -9.79 -11.97 9.92
CA LEU A 107 -10.73 -11.45 8.93
C LEU A 107 -11.25 -12.55 7.99
N LEU A 108 -10.37 -13.43 7.51
CA LEU A 108 -10.75 -14.60 6.71
C LEU A 108 -11.71 -15.55 7.45
N GLU A 109 -11.46 -15.81 8.74
CA GLU A 109 -12.37 -16.61 9.58
C GLU A 109 -13.73 -15.94 9.76
N ALA A 110 -13.74 -14.62 9.98
CA ALA A 110 -14.99 -13.88 10.10
C ALA A 110 -15.80 -13.95 8.78
N ILE A 111 -15.15 -13.83 7.62
CA ILE A 111 -15.77 -14.01 6.31
C ILE A 111 -16.31 -15.44 6.17
N ARG A 112 -15.47 -16.46 6.39
CA ARG A 112 -15.83 -17.87 6.24
C ARG A 112 -17.06 -18.26 7.08
N HIS A 113 -17.17 -17.71 8.28
CA HIS A 113 -18.27 -18.03 9.19
C HIS A 113 -19.57 -17.26 8.93
N ILE A 114 -19.50 -16.05 8.35
CA ILE A 114 -20.65 -15.14 8.31
C ILE A 114 -21.11 -14.84 6.89
N LYS A 115 -20.17 -14.60 5.98
CA LYS A 115 -20.42 -14.21 4.59
C LYS A 115 -19.43 -14.94 3.64
N PRO A 116 -19.47 -16.28 3.56
CA PRO A 116 -18.48 -17.06 2.82
C PRO A 116 -18.48 -16.80 1.30
N ASP A 117 -19.51 -16.16 0.77
CA ASP A 117 -19.64 -15.74 -0.62
C ASP A 117 -19.08 -14.33 -0.90
N ALA A 118 -18.57 -13.62 0.11
CA ALA A 118 -17.83 -12.37 -0.10
C ALA A 118 -16.51 -12.62 -0.83
N ARG A 119 -16.14 -11.70 -1.73
CA ARG A 119 -14.84 -11.71 -2.40
C ARG A 119 -13.81 -10.98 -1.55
N PHE A 120 -12.66 -11.59 -1.30
CA PHE A 120 -11.62 -11.08 -0.43
C PHE A 120 -10.36 -10.70 -1.21
N TYR A 121 -9.84 -9.51 -0.95
CA TYR A 121 -8.54 -9.06 -1.43
C TYR A 121 -7.57 -8.89 -0.25
N GLN A 122 -6.44 -9.58 -0.32
CA GLN A 122 -5.32 -9.38 0.58
C GLN A 122 -4.28 -8.45 -0.04
N ALA A 123 -3.96 -7.36 0.64
CA ALA A 123 -2.80 -6.53 0.31
C ALA A 123 -1.50 -7.27 0.69
N SER A 124 -0.97 -8.07 -0.22
CA SER A 124 0.39 -8.60 -0.14
C SER A 124 1.40 -7.54 -0.63
N SER A 125 2.68 -7.89 -0.76
CA SER A 125 3.72 -6.90 -1.10
C SER A 125 4.95 -7.53 -1.74
N SER A 126 5.62 -6.78 -2.61
CA SER A 126 6.95 -7.11 -3.13
C SER A 126 8.02 -7.33 -2.05
N GLU A 127 7.85 -6.74 -0.85
CA GLU A 127 8.75 -6.97 0.30
C GLU A 127 8.78 -8.44 0.77
N MET A 128 7.84 -9.28 0.31
CA MET A 128 7.90 -10.73 0.49
C MET A 128 9.07 -11.38 -0.27
N PHE A 129 9.42 -10.85 -1.45
CA PHE A 129 10.57 -11.35 -2.22
C PHE A 129 11.89 -11.05 -1.52
N GLY A 130 11.99 -9.90 -0.83
CA GLY A 130 13.14 -9.55 0.01
C GLY A 130 14.48 -9.66 -0.72
N LYS A 131 15.34 -10.59 -0.34
CA LYS A 131 16.59 -10.86 -1.09
C LYS A 131 16.23 -11.69 -2.33
N VAL A 132 16.00 -10.97 -3.42
CA VAL A 132 15.47 -11.51 -4.67
C VAL A 132 16.23 -12.72 -5.19
N VAL A 133 15.49 -13.75 -5.60
CA VAL A 133 16.01 -15.01 -6.17
C VAL A 133 15.95 -14.98 -7.70
N GLU A 134 14.96 -14.29 -8.27
CA GLU A 134 14.76 -14.12 -9.71
C GLU A 134 14.55 -12.63 -10.03
N VAL A 135 14.91 -12.22 -11.24
CA VAL A 135 14.75 -10.83 -11.73
C VAL A 135 14.28 -10.86 -13.19
N PRO A 136 13.17 -10.18 -13.55
CA PRO A 136 12.19 -9.56 -12.64
C PRO A 136 11.45 -10.61 -11.78
N GLN A 137 10.86 -10.18 -10.67
CA GLN A 137 10.06 -11.05 -9.81
C GLN A 137 8.62 -11.14 -10.31
N ARG A 138 8.05 -12.35 -10.30
CA ARG A 138 6.68 -12.67 -10.72
C ARG A 138 5.97 -13.53 -9.68
N GLU A 139 4.74 -13.96 -9.95
CA GLU A 139 3.92 -14.73 -9.00
C GLU A 139 4.59 -16.04 -8.54
N THR A 140 5.42 -16.66 -9.38
CA THR A 140 6.12 -17.92 -9.06
C THR A 140 7.47 -17.72 -8.39
N THR A 141 7.95 -16.48 -8.26
CA THR A 141 9.29 -16.22 -7.72
C THR A 141 9.33 -16.57 -6.23
N PRO A 142 10.31 -17.35 -5.76
CA PRO A 142 10.39 -17.71 -4.35
C PRO A 142 10.54 -16.50 -3.41
N PHE A 143 9.85 -16.54 -2.27
CA PHE A 143 9.97 -15.51 -1.23
C PHE A 143 11.21 -15.71 -0.37
N HIS A 144 11.90 -14.61 -0.06
CA HIS A 144 13.02 -14.60 0.88
C HIS A 144 13.04 -13.29 1.69
N PRO A 145 12.03 -13.10 2.58
CA PRO A 145 11.78 -11.83 3.26
C PRO A 145 12.95 -11.39 4.15
N ARG A 146 13.17 -10.08 4.24
CA ARG A 146 14.33 -9.48 4.95
C ARG A 146 13.93 -8.63 6.16
N SER A 147 12.67 -8.66 6.56
CA SER A 147 12.17 -7.94 7.73
C SER A 147 11.02 -8.70 8.41
N PRO A 148 10.71 -8.42 9.69
CA PRO A 148 9.51 -8.95 10.33
C PRO A 148 8.22 -8.60 9.57
N TYR A 149 8.16 -7.41 8.94
CA TYR A 149 7.06 -7.06 8.03
C TYR A 149 6.98 -7.99 6.82
N GLY A 150 8.09 -8.24 6.13
CA GLY A 150 8.12 -9.15 4.98
C GLY A 150 7.70 -10.57 5.35
N VAL A 151 8.17 -11.08 6.49
CA VAL A 151 7.77 -12.40 7.03
C VAL A 151 6.27 -12.43 7.34
N ALA A 152 5.74 -11.38 7.98
CA ALA A 152 4.31 -11.30 8.30
C ALA A 152 3.45 -11.23 7.02
N LYS A 153 3.88 -10.51 5.99
CA LYS A 153 3.20 -10.48 4.68
C LYS A 153 3.25 -11.84 3.98
N VAL A 154 4.35 -12.58 4.07
CA VAL A 154 4.42 -13.97 3.55
C VAL A 154 3.38 -14.86 4.24
N TYR A 155 3.21 -14.76 5.57
CA TYR A 155 2.11 -15.45 6.26
C TYR A 155 0.75 -15.01 5.72
N GLY A 156 0.50 -13.69 5.63
CA GLY A 156 -0.76 -13.14 5.14
C GLY A 156 -1.11 -13.59 3.71
N HIS A 157 -0.11 -13.69 2.85
CA HIS A 157 -0.24 -14.27 1.50
C HIS A 157 -0.63 -15.76 1.59
N TRP A 158 0.16 -16.59 2.27
CA TRP A 158 -0.08 -18.03 2.30
C TRP A 158 -1.36 -18.44 3.01
N ILE A 159 -1.79 -17.73 4.06
CA ILE A 159 -3.08 -18.01 4.70
C ILE A 159 -4.24 -17.66 3.77
N THR A 160 -4.10 -16.63 2.94
CA THR A 160 -5.08 -16.26 1.92
C THR A 160 -5.19 -17.35 0.84
N VAL A 161 -4.04 -17.81 0.33
CA VAL A 161 -3.96 -18.95 -0.62
C VAL A 161 -4.62 -20.19 -0.01
N ASN A 162 -4.28 -20.51 1.24
CA ASN A 162 -4.80 -21.70 1.90
C ASN A 162 -6.33 -21.66 2.10
N TYR A 163 -6.92 -20.50 2.38
CA TYR A 163 -8.37 -20.37 2.53
C TYR A 163 -9.10 -20.45 1.19
N ARG A 164 -8.50 -19.93 0.12
CA ARG A 164 -8.98 -20.14 -1.25
C ARG A 164 -9.03 -21.64 -1.58
N GLU A 165 -7.93 -22.35 -1.34
CA GLU A 165 -7.79 -23.77 -1.73
C GLU A 165 -8.57 -24.73 -0.82
N SER A 166 -8.59 -24.48 0.50
CA SER A 166 -9.17 -25.43 1.47
C SER A 166 -10.68 -25.25 1.65
N TYR A 167 -11.19 -24.03 1.43
CA TYR A 167 -12.59 -23.69 1.72
C TYR A 167 -13.34 -23.14 0.51
N GLY A 168 -12.68 -22.96 -0.64
CA GLY A 168 -13.31 -22.44 -1.85
C GLY A 168 -13.69 -20.95 -1.76
N LEU A 169 -13.07 -20.19 -0.85
CA LEU A 169 -13.30 -18.75 -0.76
C LEU A 169 -12.77 -18.05 -2.01
N PHE A 170 -13.51 -17.05 -2.51
CA PHE A 170 -12.98 -16.14 -3.52
C PHE A 170 -11.97 -15.20 -2.84
N ALA A 171 -10.71 -15.58 -2.79
CA ALA A 171 -9.67 -14.83 -2.09
C ALA A 171 -8.43 -14.62 -2.98
N CYS A 172 -8.15 -13.36 -3.31
CA CYS A 172 -7.03 -12.94 -4.15
C CYS A 172 -5.90 -12.33 -3.33
N SER A 173 -4.66 -12.58 -3.72
CA SER A 173 -3.48 -11.92 -3.16
C SER A 173 -2.86 -10.97 -4.18
N GLY A 174 -2.96 -9.66 -3.93
CA GLY A 174 -2.27 -8.65 -4.73
C GLY A 174 -0.82 -8.51 -4.27
N ILE A 175 0.13 -8.97 -5.08
CA ILE A 175 1.57 -8.85 -4.83
C ILE A 175 2.03 -7.51 -5.41
N LEU A 176 1.67 -6.42 -4.74
CA LEU A 176 1.93 -5.08 -5.22
C LEU A 176 3.37 -4.65 -4.93
N PHE A 177 4.03 -4.11 -5.95
CA PHE A 177 5.30 -3.39 -5.83
C PHE A 177 5.10 -2.02 -5.20
N ASN A 178 6.18 -1.26 -4.99
CA ASN A 178 6.08 0.02 -4.32
C ASN A 178 5.18 0.96 -5.14
N HIS A 179 4.26 1.63 -4.46
CA HIS A 179 3.36 2.57 -5.09
C HIS A 179 3.14 3.76 -4.17
N GLU A 180 3.21 4.93 -4.79
CA GLU A 180 3.39 6.20 -4.10
C GLU A 180 2.34 7.19 -4.62
N SER A 181 2.19 8.30 -3.91
CA SER A 181 1.25 9.37 -4.26
C SER A 181 1.48 10.59 -3.37
N PRO A 182 0.83 11.72 -3.66
CA PRO A 182 0.72 12.83 -2.71
C PRO A 182 0.13 12.47 -1.33
N ARG A 183 -0.52 11.30 -1.19
CA ARG A 183 -1.11 10.82 0.06
C ARG A 183 -0.19 9.85 0.81
N ARG A 184 1.02 9.60 0.33
CA ARG A 184 1.98 8.72 1.01
C ARG A 184 2.28 9.22 2.43
N GLY A 185 2.74 8.33 3.31
CA GLY A 185 3.23 8.74 4.63
C GLY A 185 4.60 9.41 4.52
N LEU A 186 4.83 10.48 5.28
CA LEU A 186 6.11 11.20 5.32
C LEU A 186 7.28 10.33 5.80
N GLU A 187 7.01 9.22 6.46
CA GLU A 187 8.00 8.25 6.91
C GLU A 187 8.61 7.43 5.76
N PHE A 188 7.94 7.35 4.59
CA PHE A 188 8.43 6.64 3.41
C PHE A 188 9.34 7.54 2.56
N VAL A 189 10.34 6.91 1.93
CA VAL A 189 11.47 7.63 1.29
C VAL A 189 11.05 8.62 0.21
N THR A 190 10.07 8.27 -0.61
CA THR A 190 9.55 9.08 -1.72
C THR A 190 8.96 10.39 -1.22
N HIS A 191 8.00 10.32 -0.31
CA HIS A 191 7.37 11.50 0.26
C HIS A 191 8.34 12.32 1.12
N LYS A 192 9.22 11.64 1.86
CA LYS A 192 10.31 12.30 2.60
C LYS A 192 11.18 13.15 1.67
N VAL A 193 11.52 12.64 0.48
CA VAL A 193 12.32 13.35 -0.53
C VAL A 193 11.54 14.53 -1.11
N THR A 194 10.33 14.33 -1.62
CA THR A 194 9.57 15.39 -2.29
C THR A 194 9.20 16.52 -1.34
N HIS A 195 8.78 16.17 -0.11
CA HIS A 195 8.45 17.16 0.91
C HIS A 195 9.67 17.95 1.35
N ALA A 196 10.83 17.29 1.52
CA ALA A 196 12.07 18.00 1.86
C ALA A 196 12.55 18.90 0.72
N ALA A 197 12.49 18.44 -0.54
CA ALA A 197 12.83 19.25 -1.71
C ALA A 197 11.96 20.52 -1.78
N ALA A 198 10.65 20.38 -1.59
CA ALA A 198 9.70 21.50 -1.53
C ALA A 198 10.03 22.46 -0.36
N ARG A 199 10.31 21.94 0.83
CA ARG A 199 10.71 22.76 1.99
C ARG A 199 12.02 23.51 1.79
N ILE A 200 13.01 22.87 1.17
CA ILE A 200 14.30 23.47 0.84
C ILE A 200 14.12 24.59 -0.17
N LYS A 201 13.34 24.34 -1.24
CA LYS A 201 12.99 25.37 -2.24
C LYS A 201 12.35 26.62 -1.60
N LEU A 202 11.56 26.42 -0.54
CA LEU A 202 10.89 27.48 0.21
C LEU A 202 11.71 28.06 1.37
N GLY A 203 12.98 27.65 1.55
CA GLY A 203 13.85 28.11 2.63
C GLY A 203 13.47 27.63 4.04
N LEU A 204 12.61 26.61 4.15
CA LEU A 204 12.08 26.08 5.42
C LEU A 204 12.92 24.91 5.99
N GLN A 205 13.89 24.43 5.22
CA GLN A 205 14.77 23.32 5.57
C GLN A 205 16.11 23.52 4.86
N ARG A 206 17.21 23.07 5.49
CA ARG A 206 18.57 23.26 4.97
C ARG A 206 19.18 22.01 4.34
N GLU A 207 18.82 20.83 4.83
CA GLU A 207 19.38 19.55 4.39
C GLU A 207 18.33 18.44 4.47
N LEU A 208 18.53 17.36 3.70
CA LEU A 208 17.74 16.13 3.76
C LEU A 208 18.66 14.96 4.11
N ARG A 209 18.38 14.25 5.20
CA ARG A 209 19.15 13.07 5.61
C ARG A 209 18.50 11.77 5.14
N LEU A 210 19.23 10.92 4.43
CA LEU A 210 18.76 9.63 3.89
C LEU A 210 19.70 8.49 4.28
N GLY A 211 19.25 7.25 4.04
CA GLY A 211 20.06 6.03 4.22
C GLY A 211 20.73 5.63 2.90
N ASN A 212 20.53 4.37 2.51
CA ASN A 212 21.06 3.82 1.27
C ASN A 212 20.46 4.49 0.02
N LEU A 213 21.28 5.26 -0.71
CA LEU A 213 20.88 5.91 -1.98
C LEU A 213 20.87 4.95 -3.18
N ASP A 214 21.56 3.82 -3.06
CA ASP A 214 21.75 2.86 -4.15
C ASP A 214 20.66 1.78 -4.16
N ALA A 215 19.78 1.76 -3.15
CA ALA A 215 18.61 0.89 -3.12
C ALA A 215 17.68 1.20 -4.31
N ARG A 216 17.29 0.17 -5.07
CA ARG A 216 16.45 0.29 -6.27
C ARG A 216 15.06 -0.29 -6.04
N ARG A 217 14.04 0.42 -6.51
CA ARG A 217 12.62 0.04 -6.37
C ARG A 217 11.87 0.32 -7.66
N ASP A 218 10.88 -0.51 -7.90
CA ASP A 218 9.82 -0.31 -8.88
C ASP A 218 8.69 0.48 -8.20
N TRP A 219 8.54 1.75 -8.61
CA TRP A 219 7.62 2.73 -8.04
C TRP A 219 6.53 3.09 -9.03
N GLY A 220 5.30 2.68 -8.74
CA GLY A 220 4.09 3.08 -9.48
C GLY A 220 3.23 4.10 -8.73
N TYR A 221 2.13 4.49 -9.36
CA TYR A 221 1.14 5.38 -8.74
C TYR A 221 0.04 4.60 -8.02
N ALA A 222 -0.25 4.97 -6.77
CA ALA A 222 -1.25 4.27 -5.94
C ALA A 222 -2.65 4.23 -6.57
N GLY A 223 -3.06 5.27 -7.31
CA GLY A 223 -4.35 5.30 -8.00
C GLY A 223 -4.48 4.23 -9.11
N ASP A 224 -3.39 3.93 -9.81
CA ASP A 224 -3.38 2.85 -10.81
C ASP A 224 -3.47 1.48 -10.13
N TYR A 225 -2.86 1.34 -8.96
CA TYR A 225 -2.74 0.08 -8.24
C TYR A 225 -4.07 -0.33 -7.60
N VAL A 226 -4.83 0.61 -7.02
CA VAL A 226 -6.16 0.32 -6.45
C VAL A 226 -7.16 -0.16 -7.50
N ARG A 227 -7.05 0.33 -8.74
CA ARG A 227 -7.82 -0.19 -9.88
C ARG A 227 -7.50 -1.67 -10.12
N GLY A 228 -6.21 -2.03 -10.08
CA GLY A 228 -5.77 -3.42 -10.16
C GLY A 228 -6.33 -4.30 -9.04
N MET A 229 -6.38 -3.79 -7.79
CA MET A 229 -7.01 -4.50 -6.66
C MET A 229 -8.48 -4.86 -6.96
N TRP A 230 -9.25 -3.87 -7.44
CA TRP A 230 -10.66 -4.06 -7.80
C TRP A 230 -10.82 -5.05 -8.96
N MET A 231 -10.00 -4.93 -10.01
CA MET A 231 -10.05 -5.81 -11.18
C MET A 231 -9.88 -7.28 -10.79
N MET A 232 -8.96 -7.60 -9.87
CA MET A 232 -8.77 -8.98 -9.38
C MET A 232 -10.05 -9.59 -8.79
N LEU A 233 -10.90 -8.78 -8.17
CA LEU A 233 -12.17 -9.23 -7.58
C LEU A 233 -13.32 -9.26 -8.58
N GLN A 234 -13.14 -8.90 -9.85
CA GLN A 234 -14.22 -8.92 -10.85
C GLN A 234 -14.25 -10.20 -11.69
N HIS A 235 -13.21 -11.03 -11.63
CA HIS A 235 -13.13 -12.27 -12.40
C HIS A 235 -13.98 -13.41 -11.81
N ASP A 236 -14.11 -14.50 -12.57
CA ASP A 236 -14.87 -15.70 -12.17
C ASP A 236 -14.11 -16.59 -11.18
N GLN A 237 -12.77 -16.58 -11.24
CA GLN A 237 -11.90 -17.39 -10.39
C GLN A 237 -10.91 -16.50 -9.63
N PRO A 238 -10.69 -16.73 -8.32
CA PRO A 238 -9.70 -16.02 -7.54
C PRO A 238 -8.28 -16.49 -7.89
N ASP A 239 -7.33 -15.56 -7.90
CA ASP A 239 -5.92 -15.84 -8.20
C ASP A 239 -5.03 -14.72 -7.63
N ASP A 240 -3.71 -14.92 -7.69
CA ASP A 240 -2.70 -13.97 -7.21
C ASP A 240 -2.02 -13.27 -8.39
N TYR A 241 -1.69 -11.99 -8.23
CA TYR A 241 -1.16 -11.17 -9.31
C TYR A 241 -0.08 -10.21 -8.82
N VAL A 242 1.01 -10.12 -9.57
CA VAL A 242 1.99 -9.05 -9.44
C VAL A 242 1.46 -7.80 -10.14
N LEU A 243 1.41 -6.68 -9.41
CA LEU A 243 1.20 -5.35 -9.97
C LEU A 243 2.47 -4.51 -9.77
N ALA A 244 3.05 -4.09 -10.88
CA ALA A 244 4.35 -3.43 -10.94
C ALA A 244 4.44 -2.57 -12.21
N THR A 245 5.36 -1.62 -12.25
CA THR A 245 5.62 -0.86 -13.49
C THR A 245 6.52 -1.62 -14.46
N GLY A 246 7.37 -2.52 -13.94
CA GLY A 246 8.41 -3.18 -14.73
C GLY A 246 9.66 -2.32 -14.92
N GLU A 247 9.72 -1.15 -14.28
CA GLU A 247 10.84 -0.22 -14.29
C GLU A 247 11.40 -0.07 -12.87
N THR A 248 12.71 0.16 -12.72
CA THR A 248 13.33 0.29 -11.39
C THR A 248 14.30 1.45 -11.33
N HIS A 249 14.16 2.27 -10.30
CA HIS A 249 14.97 3.46 -10.06
C HIS A 249 15.59 3.42 -8.67
N SER A 250 16.77 4.00 -8.55
CA SER A 250 17.46 4.19 -7.28
C SER A 250 16.86 5.33 -6.45
N VAL A 251 17.11 5.31 -5.14
CA VAL A 251 16.81 6.47 -4.27
C VAL A 251 17.60 7.71 -4.70
N ARG A 252 18.77 7.54 -5.33
CA ARG A 252 19.53 8.62 -5.96
C ARG A 252 18.77 9.26 -7.12
N GLU A 253 18.30 8.47 -8.10
CA GLU A 253 17.49 8.96 -9.23
C GLU A 253 16.24 9.70 -8.74
N LEU A 254 15.60 9.21 -7.67
CA LEU A 254 14.48 9.91 -7.03
C LEU A 254 14.87 11.30 -6.52
N CYS A 255 16.05 11.45 -5.91
CA CYS A 255 16.55 12.75 -5.46
C CYS A 255 16.87 13.65 -6.66
N GLU A 256 17.50 13.12 -7.69
CA GLU A 256 17.83 13.84 -8.93
C GLU A 256 16.57 14.41 -9.58
N VAL A 257 15.53 13.59 -9.79
CA VAL A 257 14.28 14.03 -10.42
C VAL A 257 13.54 15.04 -9.52
N ALA A 258 13.39 14.76 -8.22
CA ALA A 258 12.62 15.64 -7.33
C ALA A 258 13.25 17.02 -7.15
N PHE A 259 14.57 17.10 -6.93
CA PHE A 259 15.27 18.37 -6.78
C PHE A 259 15.46 19.07 -8.12
N GLY A 260 15.75 18.31 -9.19
CA GLY A 260 15.92 18.84 -10.54
C GLY A 260 14.65 19.55 -11.04
N TYR A 261 13.47 18.99 -10.76
CA TYR A 261 12.18 19.62 -11.08
C TYR A 261 12.00 21.00 -10.43
N LEU A 262 12.65 21.25 -9.29
CA LEU A 262 12.65 22.54 -8.59
C LEU A 262 13.82 23.44 -8.97
N GLY A 263 14.66 23.04 -9.92
CA GLY A 263 15.89 23.74 -10.29
C GLY A 263 16.93 23.75 -9.16
N LEU A 264 16.99 22.68 -8.36
CA LEU A 264 17.94 22.49 -7.28
C LEU A 264 18.90 21.35 -7.63
N ASN A 265 20.18 21.47 -7.24
CA ASN A 265 21.11 20.34 -7.27
C ASN A 265 20.98 19.55 -5.96
N TRP A 266 20.61 18.27 -6.03
CA TRP A 266 20.35 17.45 -4.84
C TRP A 266 21.61 17.24 -3.98
N GLU A 267 22.80 17.21 -4.59
CA GLU A 267 24.08 17.00 -3.89
C GLU A 267 24.40 18.10 -2.87
N ASP A 268 23.86 19.31 -3.07
CA ASP A 268 24.07 20.43 -2.15
C ASP A 268 23.29 20.27 -0.83
N TYR A 269 22.30 19.37 -0.80
CA TYR A 269 21.34 19.27 0.31
C TYR A 269 21.22 17.88 0.92
N VAL A 270 21.51 16.82 0.17
CA VAL A 270 21.32 15.44 0.64
C VAL A 270 22.55 14.94 1.38
N VAL A 271 22.34 14.41 2.58
CA VAL A 271 23.37 13.84 3.44
C VAL A 271 23.04 12.39 3.75
N VAL A 272 23.98 11.47 3.52
CA VAL A 272 23.84 10.06 3.92
C VAL A 272 24.10 9.92 5.42
N ASP A 273 23.17 9.30 6.13
CA ASP A 273 23.21 9.11 7.57
C ASP A 273 22.98 7.62 7.92
N PRO A 274 24.00 6.94 8.50
CA PRO A 274 23.94 5.52 8.87
C PRO A 274 22.72 5.11 9.69
N LYS A 275 22.10 6.03 10.44
CA LYS A 275 20.92 5.73 11.26
C LYS A 275 19.68 5.31 10.44
N TYR A 276 19.66 5.60 9.15
CA TYR A 276 18.54 5.24 8.26
C TYR A 276 18.76 3.91 7.53
N TYR A 277 19.89 3.23 7.74
CA TYR A 277 20.11 1.90 7.18
C TYR A 277 19.29 0.87 7.94
N ARG A 278 18.77 -0.12 7.20
CA ARG A 278 18.05 -1.25 7.78
C ARG A 278 19.06 -2.33 8.23
N PRO A 279 18.75 -3.11 9.28
CA PRO A 279 19.59 -4.24 9.68
C PRO A 279 19.80 -5.28 8.57
N ALA A 280 18.78 -5.45 7.72
CA ALA A 280 18.83 -6.26 6.52
C ALA A 280 18.13 -5.47 5.40
N GLU A 281 18.93 -5.00 4.43
CA GLU A 281 18.42 -4.24 3.30
C GLU A 281 17.81 -5.15 2.22
N VAL A 282 16.92 -4.56 1.43
CA VAL A 282 16.45 -5.11 0.15
C VAL A 282 17.07 -4.25 -0.94
N ASP A 283 17.97 -4.81 -1.72
CA ASP A 283 18.79 -4.02 -2.65
C ASP A 283 18.02 -3.65 -3.92
N LEU A 284 17.26 -4.59 -4.48
CA LEU A 284 16.56 -4.46 -5.75
C LEU A 284 15.16 -5.07 -5.67
N LEU A 285 14.16 -4.36 -6.16
CA LEU A 285 12.83 -4.89 -6.47
C LEU A 285 12.40 -4.36 -7.85
N ILE A 286 11.97 -5.28 -8.72
CA ILE A 286 11.43 -5.00 -10.05
C ILE A 286 10.46 -6.12 -10.44
N GLY A 287 9.21 -5.76 -10.74
CA GLY A 287 8.15 -6.73 -10.95
C GLY A 287 7.89 -7.04 -12.43
N ASP A 288 7.44 -8.25 -12.70
CA ASP A 288 6.88 -8.65 -13.98
C ASP A 288 5.35 -8.75 -13.85
N ALA A 289 4.65 -7.72 -14.34
CA ALA A 289 3.20 -7.64 -14.33
C ALA A 289 2.53 -8.31 -15.56
N SER A 290 3.24 -9.15 -16.31
CA SER A 290 2.72 -9.76 -17.55
C SER A 290 1.43 -10.56 -17.34
N LYS A 291 1.27 -11.22 -16.18
CA LYS A 291 0.01 -11.93 -15.85
C LYS A 291 -1.14 -10.94 -15.66
N ALA A 292 -0.92 -9.85 -14.94
CA ALA A 292 -1.93 -8.81 -14.73
C ALA A 292 -2.34 -8.15 -16.06
N GLY A 293 -1.38 -7.84 -16.93
CA GLY A 293 -1.67 -7.32 -18.28
C GLY A 293 -2.49 -8.31 -19.12
N ARG A 294 -2.09 -9.58 -19.17
CA ARG A 294 -2.79 -10.60 -19.97
C ARG A 294 -4.19 -10.95 -19.45
N VAL A 295 -4.35 -11.08 -18.13
CA VAL A 295 -5.57 -11.63 -17.52
C VAL A 295 -6.54 -10.53 -17.10
N LEU A 296 -6.03 -9.46 -16.48
CA LEU A 296 -6.85 -8.35 -16.00
C LEU A 296 -7.01 -7.28 -17.10
N GLY A 297 -6.06 -7.17 -18.04
CA GLY A 297 -5.94 -5.98 -18.89
C GLY A 297 -5.41 -4.77 -18.12
N TRP A 298 -4.70 -5.00 -17.02
CA TRP A 298 -4.15 -3.95 -16.18
C TRP A 298 -2.76 -3.52 -16.66
N GLU A 299 -2.56 -2.21 -16.78
CA GLU A 299 -1.26 -1.60 -17.06
C GLU A 299 -1.11 -0.31 -16.24
N PRO A 300 0.11 0.02 -15.77
CA PRO A 300 0.41 1.31 -15.13
C PRO A 300 0.18 2.44 -16.13
N GLN A 301 -0.31 3.60 -15.67
CA GLN A 301 -0.58 4.77 -16.52
C GLN A 301 0.35 5.94 -16.21
N VAL A 302 0.87 6.00 -14.98
CA VAL A 302 1.76 7.07 -14.52
C VAL A 302 3.21 6.58 -14.53
N SER A 303 4.07 7.27 -15.28
CA SER A 303 5.52 7.04 -15.29
C SER A 303 6.20 7.51 -14.00
N PHE A 304 7.43 7.05 -13.76
CA PHE A 304 8.22 7.46 -12.59
C PHE A 304 8.38 8.98 -12.49
N GLU A 305 8.75 9.67 -13.57
CA GLU A 305 8.93 11.13 -13.56
C GLU A 305 7.61 11.87 -13.26
N GLN A 306 6.51 11.45 -13.90
CA GLN A 306 5.19 12.04 -13.64
C GLN A 306 4.76 11.85 -12.18
N LEU A 307 5.03 10.68 -11.60
CA LEU A 307 4.76 10.39 -10.20
C LEU A 307 5.56 11.33 -9.28
N VAL A 308 6.87 11.49 -9.51
CA VAL A 308 7.71 12.36 -8.68
C VAL A 308 7.28 13.82 -8.80
N HIS A 309 7.02 14.32 -10.01
CA HIS A 309 6.54 15.69 -10.23
C HIS A 309 5.19 15.93 -9.54
N MET A 310 4.24 14.99 -9.67
CA MET A 310 2.94 15.07 -9.00
C MET A 310 3.07 15.19 -7.48
N MET A 311 3.99 14.43 -6.88
CA MET A 311 4.26 14.50 -5.44
C MET A 311 4.90 15.83 -5.03
N VAL A 312 5.89 16.31 -5.79
CA VAL A 312 6.55 17.59 -5.53
C VAL A 312 5.56 18.76 -5.62
N ASP A 313 4.72 18.80 -6.66
CA ASP A 313 3.72 19.85 -6.86
C ASP A 313 2.72 19.89 -5.71
N ALA A 314 2.24 18.72 -5.25
CA ALA A 314 1.33 18.62 -4.12
C ALA A 314 1.97 19.07 -2.80
N ASP A 315 3.23 18.70 -2.54
CA ASP A 315 3.96 19.14 -1.35
C ASP A 315 4.19 20.66 -1.35
N LEU A 316 4.54 21.24 -2.50
CA LEU A 316 4.62 22.69 -2.67
C LEU A 316 3.28 23.37 -2.37
N GLN A 317 2.18 22.88 -2.95
CA GLN A 317 0.86 23.46 -2.74
C GLN A 317 0.44 23.40 -1.27
N SER A 318 0.65 22.26 -0.61
CA SER A 318 0.37 22.07 0.82
C SER A 318 1.15 23.05 1.69
N LEU A 319 2.45 23.26 1.41
CA LEU A 319 3.29 24.18 2.17
C LEU A 319 2.93 25.67 1.94
N HIS A 320 2.41 26.04 0.77
CA HIS A 320 1.90 27.39 0.53
C HIS A 320 0.60 27.63 1.30
N ASN A 321 -0.32 26.66 1.31
CA ASN A 321 -1.60 26.79 2.01
C ASN A 321 -1.43 26.87 3.54
N ASN A 322 -0.38 26.26 4.10
CA ASN A 322 -0.06 26.32 5.53
C ASN A 322 0.67 27.62 5.97
N LYS A 323 1.01 28.52 5.04
CA LYS A 323 1.62 29.83 5.34
C LYS A 323 0.58 30.97 5.42
N GLY A 324 -0.69 30.72 5.07
CA GLY A 324 -1.80 31.66 5.19
C GLY A 324 -2.64 31.38 6.44
#